data_AF-A0A813WBV5-F1
#
_entry.id   AF-A0A813WBV5-F1
#
_cell.length_a   1.000
_cell.length_b   1.000
_cell.length_c   1.000
_cell.angle_alpha   90.00
_cell.angle_beta   90.00
_cell.angle_gamma   90.00
#
_symmetry.space_group_name_H-M   'P 1'
#
loop_
_entity.id
_entity.type
_entity.pdbx_description
1 polymer ?
#
loop_
_entity_poly.entity_id
_entity_poly.type
_entity_poly.pdbx_seq_one_letter_code
_entity_poly.pdbx_strand_id
1 'polypeptide(L)'
;MTVMNTSLLVLLDLQDEHKNFETIFDSHIFCRFTNKIQCLEHVSSRLTNIRLLHFFIPKSEHIIIDARLLFFNTIYYIYCIDQISINEMKQQYDYPMFVKIFHIKSLSTYLHQAAIAHLIEQAERRKHEPDEHDIALQAAAEFSDILANELYEYMIEKIG
;
A
#
# COMPACT_ATOMS: atom_id res chain seq x y z
N MET A 1 6.28 4.13 -27.19
CA MET A 1 6.29 4.72 -25.84
C MET A 1 5.53 3.78 -24.93
N THR A 2 6.22 3.13 -23.98
CA THR A 2 5.57 2.32 -22.95
C THR A 2 4.91 3.27 -21.98
N VAL A 3 3.59 3.21 -21.87
CA VAL A 3 2.84 4.15 -21.04
C VAL A 3 3.03 3.74 -19.57
N MET A 4 3.70 4.58 -18.77
CA MET A 4 3.77 4.43 -17.31
C MET A 4 2.37 4.64 -16.73
N ASN A 5 1.65 3.56 -16.41
CA ASN A 5 0.19 3.65 -16.27
C ASN A 5 -0.42 3.24 -14.94
N THR A 6 0.31 2.60 -14.05
CA THR A 6 -0.31 2.09 -12.81
C THR A 6 0.48 2.48 -11.57
N SER A 7 -0.25 2.90 -10.54
CA SER A 7 0.25 2.86 -9.17
C SER A 7 0.00 1.44 -8.66
N LEU A 8 1.00 0.86 -8.00
CA LEU A 8 0.97 -0.54 -7.57
C LEU A 8 1.06 -0.60 -6.05
N LEU A 9 0.23 -1.43 -5.44
CA LEU A 9 0.26 -1.76 -4.03
C LEU A 9 0.88 -3.15 -3.90
N VAL A 10 2.00 -3.24 -3.19
CA VAL A 10 2.69 -4.51 -2.94
C VAL A 10 2.73 -4.77 -1.45
N LEU A 11 2.25 -5.92 -1.03
CA LEU A 11 2.34 -6.41 0.35
C LEU A 11 3.29 -7.60 0.43
N LEU A 12 4.35 -7.48 1.21
CA LEU A 12 5.20 -8.61 1.58
C LEU A 12 4.67 -9.22 2.89
N ASP A 13 3.98 -10.35 2.81
CA ASP A 13 3.30 -11.03 3.92
C ASP A 13 3.96 -12.39 4.22
N LEU A 14 5.14 -12.38 4.82
CA LEU A 14 5.97 -13.58 5.01
C LEU A 14 5.29 -14.69 5.84
N GLN A 15 4.33 -14.34 6.70
CA GLN A 15 3.64 -15.29 7.58
C GLN A 15 2.30 -15.76 7.01
N ASP A 16 1.92 -15.31 5.80
CA ASP A 16 0.63 -15.63 5.17
C ASP A 16 -0.61 -15.24 6.00
N GLU A 17 -0.45 -14.32 6.95
CA GLU A 17 -1.50 -13.93 7.90
C GLU A 17 -2.58 -13.07 7.24
N HIS A 18 -2.29 -12.48 6.08
CA HIS A 18 -3.10 -11.44 5.45
C HIS A 18 -3.62 -11.85 4.06
N LYS A 19 -3.79 -13.15 3.83
CA LYS A 19 -4.28 -13.71 2.54
C LYS A 19 -5.65 -13.17 2.12
N ASN A 20 -6.49 -12.75 3.08
CA ASN A 20 -7.82 -12.20 2.81
C ASN A 20 -7.76 -10.91 1.98
N PHE A 21 -6.65 -10.14 2.00
CA PHE A 21 -6.51 -8.94 1.18
C PHE A 21 -6.54 -9.22 -0.32
N GLU A 22 -6.17 -10.43 -0.77
CA GLU A 22 -6.27 -10.82 -2.19
C GLU A 22 -7.73 -10.87 -2.67
N THR A 23 -8.69 -11.05 -1.76
CA THR A 23 -10.12 -11.04 -2.07
C THR A 23 -10.77 -9.67 -1.96
N ILE A 24 -10.09 -8.72 -1.31
CA ILE A 24 -10.60 -7.36 -1.04
C ILE A 24 -10.14 -6.40 -2.14
N PHE A 25 -8.88 -6.51 -2.57
CA PHE A 25 -8.29 -5.57 -3.51
C PHE A 25 -8.19 -6.15 -4.92
N ASP A 26 -8.37 -5.28 -5.92
CA ASP A 26 -8.23 -5.65 -7.33
C ASP A 26 -6.80 -6.11 -7.65
N SER A 27 -6.67 -7.30 -8.25
CA SER A 27 -5.40 -7.92 -8.65
C SER A 27 -4.57 -7.10 -9.65
N HIS A 28 -5.16 -6.14 -10.36
CA HIS A 28 -4.45 -5.24 -11.27
C HIS A 28 -3.63 -4.18 -10.53
N ILE A 29 -4.05 -3.82 -9.31
CA ILE A 29 -3.43 -2.76 -8.52
C ILE A 29 -2.76 -3.31 -7.26
N PHE A 30 -3.16 -4.49 -6.79
CA PHE A 30 -2.65 -5.12 -5.58
C PHE A 30 -1.95 -6.44 -5.87
N CYS A 31 -0.77 -6.63 -5.30
CA CYS A 31 -0.05 -7.90 -5.33
C CYS A 31 0.46 -8.23 -3.92
N ARG A 32 0.20 -9.46 -3.47
CA ARG A 32 0.73 -9.99 -2.22
C ARG A 32 1.79 -11.03 -2.50
N PHE A 33 2.84 -11.05 -1.68
CA PHE A 33 3.92 -12.03 -1.76
C PHE A 33 4.22 -12.60 -0.39
N THR A 34 4.29 -13.93 -0.29
CA THR A 34 4.81 -14.64 0.89
C THR A 34 6.30 -14.93 0.78
N ASN A 35 6.90 -14.64 -0.38
CA ASN A 35 8.32 -14.87 -0.67
C ASN A 35 9.01 -13.57 -1.10
N LYS A 36 10.06 -13.21 -0.37
CA LYS A 36 10.88 -12.02 -0.61
C LYS A 36 11.51 -11.98 -2.00
N ILE A 37 12.06 -13.10 -2.47
CA ILE A 37 12.78 -13.14 -3.76
C ILE A 37 11.79 -12.86 -4.89
N GLN A 38 10.65 -13.55 -4.89
CA GLN A 38 9.59 -13.34 -5.89
C GLN A 38 9.04 -11.90 -5.85
N CYS A 39 8.87 -11.33 -4.66
CA CYS A 39 8.46 -9.95 -4.49
C CYS A 39 9.43 -8.98 -5.17
N LEU A 40 10.73 -9.14 -4.92
CA LEU A 40 11.77 -8.28 -5.49
C LEU A 40 11.90 -8.46 -7.00
N GLU A 41 11.81 -9.68 -7.51
CA GLU A 41 11.80 -9.95 -8.95
C GLU A 41 10.59 -9.29 -9.62
N HIS A 42 9.41 -9.40 -9.01
CA HIS A 42 8.20 -8.77 -9.51
C HIS A 42 8.32 -7.25 -9.57
N VAL A 43 8.72 -6.62 -8.45
CA VAL A 43 8.90 -5.17 -8.38
C VAL A 43 9.95 -4.73 -9.41
N SER A 44 11.12 -5.39 -9.44
CA SER A 44 12.23 -5.06 -10.34
C SER A 44 11.85 -5.15 -11.81
N SER A 45 11.14 -6.21 -12.20
CA SER A 45 10.70 -6.41 -13.60
C SER A 45 9.68 -5.37 -14.07
N ARG A 46 8.97 -4.71 -13.13
CA ARG A 46 7.92 -3.74 -13.42
C ARG A 46 8.33 -2.29 -13.16
N LEU A 47 9.53 -2.04 -12.63
CA LEU A 47 10.02 -0.69 -12.32
C LEU A 47 9.86 0.26 -13.52
N THR A 48 10.15 -0.15 -14.75
CA THR A 48 10.03 0.79 -15.89
C THR A 48 8.61 1.25 -16.21
N ASN A 49 7.57 0.60 -15.67
CA ASN A 49 6.17 0.85 -16.00
C ASN A 49 5.31 1.33 -14.81
N ILE A 50 5.83 1.26 -13.59
CA ILE A 50 5.11 1.70 -12.38
C ILE A 50 5.33 3.21 -12.20
N ARG A 51 4.25 3.96 -12.01
CA ARG A 51 4.37 5.41 -11.74
C ARG A 51 4.63 5.70 -10.26
N LEU A 52 3.96 4.96 -9.39
CA LEU A 52 4.05 5.09 -7.94
C LEU A 52 3.88 3.71 -7.30
N LEU A 53 4.83 3.29 -6.49
CA LEU A 53 4.78 2.04 -5.75
C LEU A 53 4.44 2.33 -4.29
N HIS A 54 3.39 1.71 -3.76
CA HIS A 54 3.12 1.64 -2.33
C HIS A 54 3.58 0.27 -1.82
N PHE A 55 4.72 0.24 -1.14
CA PHE A 55 5.36 -1.01 -0.73
C PHE A 55 5.20 -1.24 0.78
N PHE A 56 4.35 -2.19 1.14
CA PHE A 56 4.07 -2.61 2.50
C PHE A 56 5.00 -3.75 2.91
N ILE A 57 5.82 -3.51 3.93
CA ILE A 57 6.92 -4.38 4.33
C ILE A 57 6.88 -4.57 5.85
N PRO A 58 7.03 -5.81 6.36
CA PRO A 58 7.15 -6.04 7.79
C PRO A 58 8.48 -5.46 8.27
N LYS A 59 8.52 -4.98 9.52
CA LYS A 59 9.75 -4.51 10.17
C LYS A 59 10.94 -5.45 9.92
N SER A 60 10.76 -6.77 10.02
CA SER A 60 11.84 -7.76 9.84
C SER A 60 12.54 -7.69 8.49
N GLU A 61 11.89 -7.12 7.46
CA GLU A 61 12.40 -7.02 6.10
C GLU A 61 12.72 -5.59 5.67
N HIS A 62 12.77 -4.63 6.61
CA HIS A 62 13.05 -3.24 6.30
C HIS A 62 14.39 -3.03 5.55
N ILE A 63 15.35 -3.95 5.71
CA ILE A 63 16.65 -3.91 5.01
C ILE A 63 16.51 -3.98 3.48
N ILE A 64 15.34 -4.40 2.98
CA ILE A 64 15.00 -4.34 1.55
C ILE A 64 15.02 -2.90 1.04
N ILE A 65 14.77 -1.91 1.91
CA ILE A 65 14.85 -0.49 1.58
C ILE A 65 16.33 -0.11 1.41
N ASP A 66 16.87 -0.47 0.25
CA ASP A 66 18.21 -0.17 -0.25
C ASP A 66 18.13 0.97 -1.28
N ALA A 67 19.23 1.68 -1.49
CA ALA A 67 19.40 2.78 -2.42
C ALA A 67 18.77 2.51 -3.80
N ARG A 68 18.87 1.27 -4.30
CA ARG A 68 18.29 0.87 -5.60
C ARG A 68 16.78 1.06 -5.71
N LEU A 69 16.04 0.85 -4.62
CA LEU A 69 14.59 1.08 -4.61
C LEU A 69 14.24 2.52 -4.19
N LEU A 70 15.15 3.25 -3.54
CA LEU A 70 14.98 4.67 -3.17
C LEU A 70 14.91 5.62 -4.37
N PHE A 71 15.50 5.25 -5.52
CA PHE A 71 15.43 6.05 -6.75
C PHE A 71 14.14 5.88 -7.53
N PHE A 72 13.23 5.05 -7.03
CA PHE A 72 11.93 4.83 -7.62
C PHE A 72 10.88 5.66 -6.88
N ASN A 73 9.83 6.11 -7.57
CA ASN A 73 8.67 6.76 -6.94
C ASN A 73 7.97 5.72 -6.04
N THR A 74 8.50 5.51 -4.84
CA THR A 74 8.07 4.48 -3.91
C THR A 74 7.80 5.12 -2.57
N ILE A 75 6.62 4.82 -2.01
CA ILE A 75 6.30 5.08 -0.62
C ILE A 75 6.38 3.75 0.10
N TYR A 76 7.26 3.66 1.09
CA TYR A 76 7.44 2.49 1.94
C TYR A 76 6.54 2.59 3.16
N TYR A 77 5.85 1.49 3.44
CA TYR A 77 4.94 1.31 4.54
C TYR A 77 5.50 0.20 5.43
N ILE A 78 6.26 0.58 6.45
CA ILE A 78 6.86 -0.37 7.39
C ILE A 78 5.88 -0.61 8.53
N TYR A 79 5.36 -1.83 8.63
CA TYR A 79 4.45 -2.21 9.72
C TYR A 79 5.17 -2.99 10.82
N CYS A 80 4.86 -2.61 12.06
CA CYS A 80 5.49 -3.09 13.28
C CYS A 80 4.47 -3.74 14.21
N ILE A 81 4.85 -4.79 14.93
CA ILE A 81 3.94 -5.51 15.85
C ILE A 81 3.67 -4.77 17.16
N ASP A 82 4.55 -3.85 17.56
CA ASP A 82 4.49 -3.15 18.84
C ASP A 82 5.12 -1.74 18.78
N GLN A 83 4.93 -0.97 19.86
CA GLN A 83 5.43 0.41 19.97
C GLN A 83 6.95 0.51 20.07
N ILE A 84 7.61 -0.50 20.64
CA ILE A 84 9.07 -0.52 20.76
C ILE A 84 9.68 -0.56 19.35
N SER A 85 9.19 -1.47 18.52
CA SER A 85 9.56 -1.62 17.13
C SER A 85 9.28 -0.36 16.32
N ILE A 86 8.14 0.32 16.54
CA ILE A 86 7.85 1.61 15.89
C ILE A 86 8.92 2.65 16.24
N ASN A 87 9.30 2.75 17.51
CA ASN A 87 10.27 3.74 17.97
C ASN A 87 11.67 3.46 17.38
N GLU A 88 12.09 2.19 17.35
CA GLU A 88 13.34 1.76 16.72
C GLU A 88 13.38 2.14 15.24
N MET A 89 12.32 1.82 14.49
CA MET A 89 12.25 2.15 13.06
C MET A 89 12.24 3.65 12.83
N LYS A 90 11.54 4.42 13.67
CA LYS A 90 11.49 5.89 13.54
C LYS A 90 12.87 6.52 13.77
N GLN A 91 13.64 6.00 14.73
CA GLN A 91 15.02 6.44 14.96
C GLN A 91 15.93 6.10 13.78
N GLN A 92 15.71 4.96 13.12
CA GLN A 92 16.51 4.54 11.98
C GLN A 92 16.20 5.35 10.70
N TYR A 93 14.93 5.68 10.48
CA TYR A 93 14.44 6.42 9.32
C TYR A 93 13.99 7.81 9.76
N ASP A 94 14.90 8.56 10.38
CA ASP A 94 14.66 9.87 10.97
C ASP A 94 14.35 10.93 9.87
N TYR A 95 13.15 10.90 9.27
CA TYR A 95 12.58 11.87 8.31
C TYR A 95 12.69 11.66 6.77
N PRO A 96 12.76 10.46 6.18
CA PRO A 96 12.45 10.32 4.77
C PRO A 96 10.93 10.49 4.55
N MET A 97 10.52 11.52 3.80
CA MET A 97 9.10 11.77 3.39
C MET A 97 8.42 10.55 2.75
N PHE A 98 9.21 9.59 2.25
CA PHE A 98 8.77 8.40 1.55
C PHE A 98 8.69 7.14 2.43
N VAL A 99 8.98 7.21 3.74
CA VAL A 99 8.82 6.06 4.66
C VAL A 99 7.76 6.38 5.72
N LYS A 100 6.73 5.54 5.78
CA LYS A 100 5.68 5.57 6.80
C LYS A 100 5.83 4.35 7.70
N ILE A 101 5.98 4.61 9.00
CA ILE A 101 6.13 3.57 10.03
C ILE A 101 4.89 3.56 10.91
N PHE A 102 4.25 2.40 11.05
CA PHE A 102 2.99 2.27 11.79
C PHE A 102 2.84 0.89 12.43
N HIS A 103 1.81 0.78 13.28
CA HIS A 103 1.47 -0.46 13.97
C HIS A 103 0.70 -1.41 13.03
N ILE A 104 0.97 -2.72 13.06
CA ILE A 104 0.36 -3.72 12.16
C ILE A 104 -1.18 -3.67 12.15
N LYS A 105 -1.80 -3.35 13.29
CA LYS A 105 -3.25 -3.11 13.41
C LYS A 105 -3.80 -2.04 12.46
N SER A 106 -2.98 -1.12 11.95
CA SER A 106 -3.37 -0.10 10.98
C SER A 106 -3.09 -0.50 9.53
N LEU A 107 -2.67 -1.75 9.26
CA LEU A 107 -2.32 -2.22 7.93
C LEU A 107 -3.50 -2.12 6.95
N SER A 108 -4.69 -2.59 7.35
CA SER A 108 -5.91 -2.47 6.53
C SER A 108 -6.15 -1.01 6.16
N THR A 109 -6.09 -0.11 7.15
CA THR A 109 -6.29 1.33 6.94
C THR A 109 -5.34 1.92 5.89
N TYR A 110 -4.03 1.63 5.99
CA TYR A 110 -3.07 2.19 5.04
C TYR A 110 -3.18 1.57 3.64
N LEU A 111 -3.55 0.28 3.54
CA LEU A 111 -3.83 -0.36 2.24
C LEU A 111 -5.04 0.29 1.56
N HIS A 112 -6.15 0.47 2.29
CA HIS A 112 -7.34 1.16 1.77
C HIS A 112 -7.04 2.60 1.34
N GLN A 113 -6.30 3.37 2.16
CA GLN A 113 -5.90 4.73 1.80
C GLN A 113 -5.06 4.78 0.51
N ALA A 114 -4.13 3.84 0.34
CA ALA A 114 -3.32 3.74 -0.88
C ALA A 114 -4.19 3.37 -2.11
N ALA A 115 -5.15 2.45 -1.94
CA ALA A 115 -6.05 2.04 -3.01
C ALA A 115 -6.97 3.18 -3.45
N ILE A 116 -7.57 3.90 -2.49
CA ILE A 116 -8.41 5.08 -2.75
C ILE A 116 -7.61 6.15 -3.51
N ALA A 117 -6.40 6.46 -3.04
CA ALA A 117 -5.55 7.46 -3.70
C ALA A 117 -5.23 7.06 -5.16
N HIS A 118 -4.98 5.76 -5.41
CA HIS A 118 -4.78 5.25 -6.76
C HIS A 118 -6.03 5.41 -7.64
N LEU A 119 -7.21 5.04 -7.13
CA LEU A 119 -8.46 5.11 -7.87
C LEU A 119 -8.87 6.56 -8.19
N ILE A 120 -8.70 7.49 -7.26
CA ILE A 120 -8.92 8.92 -7.50
C ILE A 120 -7.98 9.42 -8.59
N GLU A 121 -6.69 9.06 -8.53
CA GLU A 121 -5.72 9.43 -9.56
C GLU A 121 -6.09 8.85 -10.94
N GLN A 122 -6.59 7.61 -10.98
CA GLN A 122 -7.06 6.97 -12.21
C GLN A 122 -8.28 7.69 -12.78
N ALA A 123 -9.26 8.02 -11.94
CA ALA A 123 -10.46 8.77 -12.33
C ALA A 123 -10.09 10.12 -12.96
N GLU A 124 -9.21 10.91 -12.32
CA GLU A 124 -8.77 12.21 -12.83
C GLU A 124 -8.12 12.14 -14.22
N ARG A 125 -7.37 11.06 -14.51
CA ARG A 125 -6.76 10.86 -15.82
C ARG A 125 -7.77 10.47 -16.88
N ARG A 126 -8.81 9.74 -16.49
CA ARG A 126 -9.88 9.24 -17.36
C ARG A 126 -11.10 10.15 -17.39
N LYS A 127 -10.97 11.41 -16.96
CA LYS A 127 -12.06 12.41 -16.98
C LYS A 127 -12.75 12.61 -18.35
N HIS A 128 -12.15 12.14 -19.44
CA HIS A 128 -12.71 12.18 -20.79
C HIS A 128 -13.37 10.86 -21.24
N GLU A 129 -13.35 9.85 -20.38
CA GLU A 129 -13.90 8.50 -20.54
C GLU A 129 -14.90 8.27 -19.40
N PRO A 130 -16.15 8.76 -19.55
CA PRO A 130 -17.10 8.88 -18.43
C PRO A 130 -17.34 7.56 -17.69
N ASP A 131 -17.48 6.45 -18.42
CA ASP A 131 -17.73 5.14 -17.83
C ASP A 131 -16.56 4.68 -16.94
N GLU A 132 -15.32 4.83 -17.40
CA GLU A 132 -14.14 4.41 -16.64
C GLU A 132 -13.81 5.38 -15.49
N HIS A 133 -14.18 6.65 -15.63
CA HIS A 133 -14.11 7.66 -14.57
C HIS A 133 -15.06 7.32 -13.43
N ASP A 134 -16.34 7.07 -13.75
CA ASP A 134 -17.38 6.79 -12.77
C ASP A 134 -17.12 5.45 -12.04
N ILE A 135 -16.65 4.41 -12.75
CA ILE A 135 -16.26 3.13 -12.13
C ILE A 135 -15.15 3.33 -11.10
N ALA A 136 -14.12 4.11 -11.44
CA ALA A 136 -13.00 4.36 -10.52
C ALA A 136 -13.44 5.17 -9.29
N LEU A 137 -14.32 6.17 -9.47
CA LEU A 137 -14.88 6.94 -8.35
C LEU A 137 -15.79 6.09 -7.47
N GLN A 138 -16.60 5.21 -8.05
CA GLN A 138 -17.45 4.30 -7.29
C GLN A 138 -16.62 3.35 -6.43
N ALA A 139 -15.58 2.72 -6.99
CA ALA A 139 -14.67 1.86 -6.24
C ALA A 139 -13.95 2.64 -5.12
N ALA A 140 -13.56 3.90 -5.35
CA ALA A 140 -12.96 4.75 -4.33
C ALA A 140 -13.95 5.07 -3.19
N ALA A 141 -15.23 5.30 -3.51
CA ALA A 141 -16.29 5.51 -2.53
C ALA A 141 -16.53 4.25 -1.68
N GLU A 142 -16.62 3.07 -2.31
CA GLU A 142 -16.80 1.80 -1.61
C GLU A 142 -15.67 1.53 -0.61
N PHE A 143 -14.40 1.73 -1.00
CA PHE A 143 -13.28 1.61 -0.06
C PHE A 143 -13.30 2.69 1.03
N SER A 144 -13.79 3.88 0.73
CA SER A 144 -13.93 4.95 1.73
C SER A 144 -14.98 4.58 2.79
N ASP A 145 -16.09 3.98 2.38
CA ASP A 145 -17.13 3.49 3.28
C ASP A 145 -16.65 2.32 4.13
N ILE A 146 -15.91 1.36 3.54
CA ILE A 146 -15.25 0.27 4.30
C ILE A 146 -14.33 0.85 5.36
N LEU A 147 -13.46 1.79 4.98
CA LEU A 147 -12.53 2.43 5.90
C LEU A 147 -13.26 3.21 7.02
N ALA A 148 -14.34 3.93 6.67
CA ALA A 148 -15.13 4.67 7.65
C ALA A 148 -15.77 3.71 8.68
N ASN A 149 -16.28 2.57 8.23
CA ASN A 149 -16.84 1.55 9.11
C ASN A 149 -15.78 0.90 10.01
N GLU A 150 -14.61 0.53 9.47
CA GLU A 150 -13.50 -0.01 10.27
C GLU A 150 -13.07 0.96 11.38
N LEU A 151 -12.98 2.26 11.05
CA LEU A 151 -12.61 3.30 12.01
C LEU A 151 -13.70 3.52 13.06
N TYR A 152 -14.97 3.47 12.66
CA TYR A 152 -16.11 3.59 13.57
C TYR A 152 -16.15 2.42 14.57
N GLU A 153 -15.96 1.19 14.11
CA GLU A 153 -15.88 0.00 14.96
C GLU A 153 -14.71 0.10 15.96
N TYR A 154 -13.53 0.51 15.48
CA TYR A 154 -12.37 0.74 16.33
C TYR A 154 -12.64 1.80 17.41
N MET A 155 -13.30 2.90 17.05
CA MET A 155 -13.66 3.95 17.99
C MET A 155 -14.63 3.44 19.06
N ILE A 156 -15.64 2.65 18.69
CA ILE A 156 -16.55 2.03 19.66
C ILE A 156 -15.77 1.14 20.63
N GLU A 157 -14.88 0.28 20.14
CA GLU A 157 -14.12 -0.66 20.97
C GLU A 157 -13.14 0.03 21.93
N LYS A 158 -12.66 1.23 21.61
CA LYS A 158 -11.63 1.94 22.38
C LYS A 158 -12.16 3.04 23.28
N ILE A 159 -13.30 3.63 22.93
CA ILE A 159 -13.86 4.81 23.61
C ILE A 159 -15.16 4.46 24.34
N GLY A 160 -15.85 3.37 23.95
CA GLY A 160 -17.07 2.85 24.57
C GLY A 160 -16.81 1.94 25.76
#